data_AF-A0A925PAS6-F1
#
_entry.id   AF-A0A925PAS6-F1
#
_cell.length_a   1.000
_cell.length_b   1.000
_cell.length_c   1.000
_cell.angle_alpha   90.00
_cell.angle_beta   90.00
_cell.angle_gamma   90.00
#
_symmetry.space_group_name_H-M   'P 1'
#
loop_
_entity.id
_entity.type
_entity.pdbx_description
1 polymer ?
#
loop_
_entity_poly.entity_id
_entity_poly.type
_entity_poly.pdbx_seq_one_letter_code
_entity_poly.pdbx_strand_id
1 'polypeptide(L)'
;MKPFPFSHPLVAVALVVAGVFALAGCSVLPTPRKDPTRHYVLTGPAATEVEAAAAKGTLKVGVRSVQVAPYLDGKAMIVRRAGNEIDYRDYARWAEPLSAGVSRMLTARLLASGRVARVFPQPYPFDVVRDLDVAVTVLSAEGEVTADGATVVSFVCALEVTRAHEGAGAGEVLLRETFVAPPIAWTDGDHAALASGLSKGVAALAERVIAALPAE
;
A
#
# COMPACT_ATOMS: atom_id res chain seq x y z
N MET A 1 45.43 11.23 74.29
CA MET A 1 44.43 10.95 73.23
C MET A 1 43.93 12.27 72.66
N LYS A 2 44.28 12.59 71.40
CA LYS A 2 43.68 13.67 70.61
C LYS A 2 43.59 13.16 69.17
N PRO A 3 42.40 13.09 68.55
CA PRO A 3 42.27 12.74 67.13
C PRO A 3 42.50 14.01 66.29
N PHE A 4 43.38 13.92 65.28
CA PHE A 4 43.43 14.91 64.21
C PHE A 4 42.53 14.44 63.06
N PRO A 5 41.51 15.22 62.66
CA PRO A 5 40.67 14.88 61.52
C PRO A 5 41.39 15.28 60.23
N PHE A 6 41.66 14.32 59.35
CA PHE A 6 42.08 14.59 57.97
C PHE A 6 40.89 15.16 57.20
N SER A 7 40.76 16.49 57.20
CA SER A 7 39.91 17.21 56.27
C SER A 7 40.58 17.20 54.89
N HIS A 8 40.05 16.40 53.95
CA HIS A 8 40.48 16.39 52.54
C HIS A 8 39.51 17.25 51.70
N PRO A 9 39.66 18.59 51.67
CA PRO A 9 38.77 19.46 50.92
C PRO A 9 38.77 19.16 49.41
N LEU A 10 39.86 18.62 48.88
CA LEU A 10 39.96 18.21 47.48
C LEU A 10 39.05 17.02 47.12
N VAL A 11 38.86 16.07 48.04
CA VAL A 11 37.96 14.92 47.83
C VAL A 11 36.51 15.37 47.85
N ALA A 12 36.16 16.31 48.75
CA ALA A 12 34.84 16.91 48.79
C ALA A 12 34.52 17.71 47.52
N VAL A 13 35.48 18.49 47.01
CA VAL A 13 35.32 19.24 45.74
C VAL A 13 35.15 18.30 44.55
N ALA A 14 35.94 17.22 44.47
CA ALA A 14 35.81 16.24 43.40
C ALA A 14 34.43 15.53 43.40
N LEU A 15 33.91 15.19 44.59
CA LEU A 15 32.57 14.62 44.75
C LEU A 15 31.45 15.59 44.37
N VAL A 16 31.61 16.88 44.69
CA VAL A 16 30.63 17.90 44.30
C VAL A 16 30.63 18.11 42.78
N VAL A 17 31.80 18.19 42.15
CA VAL A 17 31.90 18.34 40.68
C VAL A 17 31.33 17.10 39.97
N ALA A 18 31.65 15.90 40.42
CA ALA A 18 31.06 14.66 39.88
C ALA A 18 29.53 14.61 40.06
N GLY A 19 29.03 15.09 41.20
CA GLY A 19 27.59 15.21 41.45
C GLY A 19 26.89 16.19 40.51
N VAL A 20 27.50 17.34 40.23
CA VAL A 20 26.96 18.35 39.29
C VAL A 20 26.93 17.82 37.85
N PHE A 21 27.97 17.11 37.40
CA PHE A 21 27.97 16.49 36.07
C PHE A 21 26.95 15.33 35.96
N ALA A 22 26.76 14.55 37.03
CA ALA A 22 25.73 13.50 37.06
C ALA A 22 24.31 14.07 37.00
N LEU A 23 24.07 15.26 37.58
CA LEU A 23 22.78 15.96 37.54
C LEU A 23 22.54 16.68 36.21
N ALA A 24 23.59 17.15 35.54
CA ALA A 24 23.49 17.78 34.21
C ALA A 24 23.30 16.76 33.06
N GLY A 25 23.57 15.47 33.29
CA GLY A 25 23.46 14.43 32.28
C GLY A 25 22.03 14.19 31.76
N CYS A 26 20.99 14.54 32.52
CA CYS A 26 19.60 14.31 32.12
C CYS A 26 18.96 15.49 31.36
N SER A 27 19.55 16.68 31.37
CA SER A 27 19.00 17.88 30.72
C SER A 27 19.61 18.19 29.34
N VAL A 28 20.62 17.44 28.91
CA VAL A 28 21.35 17.66 27.64
C VAL A 28 20.78 16.80 26.49
N LEU A 29 19.83 15.91 26.78
CA LEU A 29 19.13 15.17 25.73
C LEU A 29 18.12 16.10 25.04
N PRO A 30 18.23 16.32 23.72
CA PRO A 30 17.22 17.07 22.99
C PRO A 30 15.86 16.40 23.19
N THR A 31 14.80 17.21 23.35
CA THR A 31 13.44 16.71 23.54
C THR A 31 13.07 15.73 22.42
N PRO A 32 12.48 14.55 22.74
CA PRO A 32 12.06 13.60 21.72
C PRO A 32 11.15 14.28 20.69
N ARG A 33 11.63 14.41 19.44
CA ARG A 33 10.79 14.92 18.36
C ARG A 33 9.80 13.84 17.96
N LYS A 34 8.52 14.23 17.83
CA LYS A 34 7.48 13.35 17.30
C LYS A 34 7.86 12.92 15.88
N ASP A 35 7.86 11.61 15.64
CA ASP A 35 8.06 11.06 14.29
C ASP A 35 6.93 11.56 13.36
N PRO A 36 7.26 12.30 12.29
CA PRO A 36 6.25 12.81 11.36
C PRO A 36 5.72 11.74 10.40
N THR A 37 6.26 10.51 10.44
CA THR A 37 5.85 9.42 9.56
C THR A 37 4.34 9.15 9.63
N ARG A 38 3.74 8.96 8.47
CA ARG A 38 2.35 8.59 8.25
C ARG A 38 2.29 7.32 7.43
N HIS A 39 1.38 6.44 7.81
CA HIS A 39 1.15 5.16 7.15
C HIS A 39 -0.21 5.17 6.45
N TYR A 40 -0.22 4.69 5.22
CA TYR A 40 -1.38 4.71 4.33
C TYR A 40 -1.70 3.30 3.85
N VAL A 41 -2.98 3.05 3.62
CA VAL A 41 -3.51 1.81 3.03
C VAL A 41 -4.47 2.17 1.92
N LEU A 42 -4.63 1.27 0.95
CA LEU A 42 -5.70 1.38 -0.03
C LEU A 42 -7.04 1.02 0.64
N THR A 43 -8.06 1.85 0.42
CA THR A 43 -9.36 1.71 1.08
C THR A 43 -10.43 1.19 0.13
N GLY A 44 -11.12 0.12 0.54
CA GLY A 44 -12.19 -0.54 -0.21
C GLY A 44 -13.58 -0.34 0.41
N PRO A 45 -14.61 -1.03 -0.12
CA PRO A 45 -15.96 -1.04 0.46
C PRO A 45 -15.96 -1.66 1.87
N ALA A 46 -17.02 -1.41 2.65
CA ALA A 46 -17.15 -1.96 3.99
C ALA A 46 -17.39 -3.48 3.94
N ALA A 47 -16.79 -4.24 4.88
CA ALA A 47 -16.86 -5.70 4.88
C ALA A 47 -18.31 -6.25 4.88
N THR A 48 -19.22 -5.59 5.61
CA THR A 48 -20.65 -5.95 5.66
C THR A 48 -21.35 -5.79 4.31
N GLU A 49 -20.98 -4.78 3.52
CA GLU A 49 -21.51 -4.58 2.16
C GLU A 49 -21.01 -5.67 1.22
N VAL A 50 -19.73 -6.05 1.35
CA VAL A 50 -19.09 -7.11 0.56
C VAL A 50 -19.78 -8.45 0.80
N GLU A 51 -20.02 -8.82 2.05
CA GLU A 51 -20.66 -10.10 2.40
C GLU A 51 -22.08 -10.21 1.85
N ALA A 52 -22.89 -9.14 2.01
CA ALA A 52 -24.27 -9.11 1.54
C ALA A 52 -24.37 -9.15 0.00
N ALA A 53 -23.42 -8.52 -0.70
CA ALA A 53 -23.37 -8.56 -2.16
C ALA A 53 -22.89 -9.92 -2.68
N ALA A 54 -21.81 -10.47 -2.12
CA ALA A 54 -21.23 -11.75 -2.52
C ALA A 54 -22.24 -12.90 -2.44
N ALA A 55 -23.17 -12.88 -1.47
CA ALA A 55 -24.22 -13.88 -1.33
C ALA A 55 -25.18 -13.97 -2.54
N LYS A 56 -25.21 -12.94 -3.40
CA LYS A 56 -26.03 -12.88 -4.62
C LYS A 56 -25.26 -13.30 -5.88
N GLY A 57 -23.94 -13.37 -5.80
CA GLY A 57 -23.09 -13.69 -6.94
C GLY A 57 -23.13 -15.17 -7.32
N THR A 58 -22.73 -15.46 -8.55
CA THR A 58 -22.67 -16.82 -9.09
C THR A 58 -21.25 -17.19 -9.51
N LEU A 59 -20.45 -16.22 -9.96
CA LEU A 59 -19.11 -16.44 -10.49
C LEU A 59 -18.07 -16.70 -9.39
N LYS A 60 -17.16 -17.63 -9.67
CA LYS A 60 -15.99 -18.00 -8.88
C LYS A 60 -14.74 -17.52 -9.61
N VAL A 61 -14.08 -16.51 -9.08
CA VAL A 61 -12.94 -15.86 -9.75
C VAL A 61 -11.64 -16.20 -9.02
N GLY A 62 -10.63 -16.65 -9.76
CA GLY A 62 -9.26 -16.69 -9.27
C GLY A 62 -8.58 -15.35 -9.47
N VAL A 63 -7.89 -14.86 -8.44
CA VAL A 63 -7.00 -13.70 -8.57
C VAL A 63 -5.58 -14.21 -8.42
N ARG A 64 -4.83 -14.15 -9.52
CA ARG A 64 -3.39 -14.46 -9.52
C ARG A 64 -2.66 -13.46 -8.64
N SER A 65 -1.48 -13.83 -8.16
CA SER A 65 -0.64 -12.92 -7.39
C SER A 65 -0.42 -11.62 -8.17
N VAL A 66 -0.89 -10.49 -7.60
CA VAL A 66 -0.74 -9.17 -8.20
C VAL A 66 0.74 -8.81 -8.21
N GLN A 67 1.28 -8.61 -9.41
CA GLN A 67 2.64 -8.16 -9.59
C GLN A 67 2.69 -6.63 -9.59
N VAL A 68 3.78 -6.07 -9.09
CA VAL A 68 4.03 -4.63 -9.11
C VAL A 68 5.41 -4.39 -9.72
N ALA A 69 5.58 -3.28 -10.44
CA ALA A 69 6.89 -2.88 -10.94
C ALA A 69 7.89 -2.79 -9.76
N PRO A 70 9.15 -3.24 -9.90
CA PRO A 70 10.07 -3.35 -8.77
C PRO A 70 10.32 -2.05 -8.01
N TYR A 71 10.26 -0.90 -8.69
CA TYR A 71 10.44 0.40 -8.05
C TYR A 71 9.26 0.80 -7.15
N LEU A 72 8.07 0.18 -7.34
CA LEU A 72 6.89 0.33 -6.49
C LEU A 72 6.89 -0.64 -5.29
N ASP A 73 7.77 -1.66 -5.29
CA ASP A 73 7.83 -2.71 -4.27
C ASP A 73 8.61 -2.26 -3.02
N GLY A 74 8.27 -1.07 -2.54
CA GLY A 74 8.85 -0.43 -1.38
C GLY A 74 7.79 0.05 -0.40
N LYS A 75 8.24 0.47 0.80
CA LYS A 75 7.35 1.06 1.79
C LYS A 75 7.05 2.53 1.55
N ALA A 76 7.87 3.26 0.80
CA ALA A 76 7.64 4.68 0.55
C ALA A 76 6.52 4.87 -0.46
N MET A 77 5.68 5.88 -0.26
CA MET A 77 4.85 6.42 -1.33
C MET A 77 5.73 7.15 -2.33
N ILE A 78 5.36 7.09 -3.60
CA ILE A 78 6.21 7.56 -4.70
C ILE A 78 5.54 8.73 -5.40
N VAL A 79 6.36 9.71 -5.77
CA VAL A 79 6.00 10.75 -6.73
C VAL A 79 7.01 10.74 -7.86
N ARG A 80 6.54 10.53 -9.09
CA ARG A 80 7.32 10.74 -10.30
C ARG A 80 7.39 12.24 -10.59
N ARG A 81 8.60 12.76 -10.64
CA ARG A 81 8.91 14.13 -11.08
C ARG A 81 9.23 14.11 -12.58
N ALA A 82 9.49 15.28 -13.16
CA ALA A 82 9.72 15.46 -14.59
C ALA A 82 10.66 14.39 -15.20
N GLY A 83 10.15 13.68 -16.22
CA GLY A 83 10.88 12.62 -16.92
C GLY A 83 10.98 11.32 -16.11
N ASN A 84 12.21 10.94 -15.74
CA ASN A 84 12.53 9.63 -15.17
C ASN A 84 12.94 9.71 -13.68
N GLU A 85 12.66 10.83 -13.02
CA GLU A 85 13.00 11.03 -11.61
C GLU A 85 11.91 10.46 -10.69
N ILE A 86 12.31 9.57 -9.78
CA ILE A 86 11.45 8.96 -8.76
C ILE A 86 11.80 9.55 -7.40
N ASP A 87 10.83 10.21 -6.78
CA ASP A 87 10.93 10.78 -5.44
C ASP A 87 10.21 9.86 -4.44
N TYR A 88 10.99 9.17 -3.60
CA TYR A 88 10.50 8.31 -2.53
C TYR A 88 10.23 9.14 -1.27
N ARG A 89 9.01 9.09 -0.76
CA ARG A 89 8.60 9.94 0.36
C ARG A 89 9.04 9.36 1.70
N ASP A 90 9.95 10.05 2.36
CA ASP A 90 10.57 9.64 3.63
C ASP A 90 9.53 9.36 4.73
N TYR A 91 8.52 10.23 4.81
CA TYR A 91 7.52 10.27 5.89
C TYR A 91 6.12 9.83 5.45
N ALA A 92 5.92 9.48 4.19
CA ALA A 92 4.65 8.94 3.72
C ALA A 92 4.86 7.52 3.21
N ARG A 93 4.33 6.54 3.95
CA ARG A 93 4.63 5.14 3.74
C ARG A 93 3.38 4.30 3.56
N TRP A 94 3.45 3.28 2.73
CA TRP A 94 2.48 2.20 2.76
C TRP A 94 2.58 1.43 4.07
N ALA A 95 1.43 1.09 4.66
CA ALA A 95 1.35 0.27 5.86
C ALA A 95 1.46 -1.24 5.55
N GLU A 96 1.28 -1.61 4.28
CA GLU A 96 1.37 -2.97 3.73
C GLU A 96 2.03 -2.92 2.34
N PRO A 97 2.57 -4.03 1.80
CA PRO A 97 3.04 -4.06 0.42
C PRO A 97 1.93 -3.64 -0.56
N LEU A 98 2.27 -2.82 -1.55
CA LEU A 98 1.29 -2.28 -2.50
C LEU A 98 0.55 -3.39 -3.27
N SER A 99 1.27 -4.46 -3.64
CA SER A 99 0.70 -5.67 -4.27
C SER A 99 -0.41 -6.30 -3.42
N ALA A 100 -0.20 -6.42 -2.11
CA ALA A 100 -1.18 -6.95 -1.16
C ALA A 100 -2.40 -6.02 -1.05
N GLY A 101 -2.17 -4.71 -0.97
CA GLY A 101 -3.25 -3.72 -0.93
C GLY A 101 -4.13 -3.75 -2.18
N VAL A 102 -3.52 -3.82 -3.37
CA VAL A 102 -4.24 -3.92 -4.65
C VAL A 102 -5.02 -5.24 -4.73
N SER A 103 -4.39 -6.37 -4.37
CA SER A 103 -5.06 -7.69 -4.37
C SER A 103 -6.27 -7.73 -3.44
N ARG A 104 -6.12 -7.24 -2.20
CA ARG A 104 -7.19 -7.15 -1.20
C ARG A 104 -8.34 -6.26 -1.69
N MET A 105 -8.01 -5.11 -2.25
CA MET A 105 -9.02 -4.16 -2.71
C MET A 105 -9.76 -4.63 -3.97
N LEU A 106 -9.04 -5.22 -4.93
CA LEU A 106 -9.64 -5.86 -6.11
C LEU A 106 -10.60 -6.97 -5.68
N THR A 107 -10.16 -7.86 -4.79
CA THR A 107 -11.00 -8.93 -4.23
C THR A 107 -12.28 -8.40 -3.61
N ALA A 108 -12.17 -7.41 -2.71
CA ALA A 108 -13.33 -6.83 -2.04
C ALA A 108 -14.32 -6.19 -3.02
N ARG A 109 -13.81 -5.51 -4.05
CA ARG A 109 -14.65 -4.85 -5.08
C ARG A 109 -15.34 -5.86 -6.00
N LEU A 110 -14.64 -6.93 -6.41
CA LEU A 110 -15.25 -8.01 -7.19
C LEU A 110 -16.42 -8.65 -6.44
N LEU A 111 -16.23 -8.96 -5.15
CA LEU A 111 -17.29 -9.51 -4.30
C LEU A 111 -18.44 -8.50 -4.09
N ALA A 112 -18.12 -7.23 -3.87
CA ALA A 112 -19.12 -6.16 -3.72
C ALA A 112 -19.97 -5.92 -4.97
N SER A 113 -19.54 -6.39 -6.16
CA SER A 113 -20.31 -6.26 -7.40
C SER A 113 -21.63 -7.04 -7.39
N GLY A 114 -21.75 -8.05 -6.52
CA GLY A 114 -22.89 -8.96 -6.51
C GLY A 114 -22.93 -9.95 -7.68
N ARG A 115 -21.98 -9.91 -8.61
CA ARG A 115 -21.83 -10.92 -9.69
C ARG A 115 -20.88 -12.05 -9.30
N VAL A 116 -19.89 -11.74 -8.45
CA VAL A 116 -18.88 -12.69 -7.99
C VAL A 116 -19.25 -13.22 -6.62
N ALA A 117 -19.47 -14.52 -6.53
CA ALA A 117 -19.80 -15.20 -5.28
C ALA A 117 -18.56 -15.44 -4.41
N ARG A 118 -17.44 -15.79 -5.06
CA ARG A 118 -16.20 -16.18 -4.38
C ARG A 118 -14.98 -15.73 -5.18
N VAL A 119 -13.96 -15.32 -4.44
CA VAL A 119 -12.64 -15.01 -4.98
C VAL A 119 -11.60 -15.91 -4.31
N PHE A 120 -10.72 -16.49 -5.12
CA PHE A 120 -9.65 -17.38 -4.65
C PHE A 120 -8.29 -16.72 -4.91
N PRO A 121 -7.48 -16.41 -3.88
CA PRO A 121 -6.11 -15.97 -4.07
C PRO A 121 -5.21 -17.15 -4.46
N GLN A 122 -4.14 -16.88 -5.22
CA GLN A 122 -3.12 -17.87 -5.52
C GLN A 122 -2.21 -18.14 -4.29
N PRO A 123 -1.80 -19.40 -4.01
CA PRO A 123 -2.12 -20.64 -4.74
C PRO A 123 -3.56 -21.08 -4.55
N TYR A 124 -4.19 -21.52 -5.64
CA TYR A 124 -5.59 -21.91 -5.62
C TYR A 124 -5.79 -23.28 -4.95
N PRO A 125 -6.87 -23.49 -4.20
CA PRO A 125 -7.25 -24.82 -3.71
C PRO A 125 -7.45 -25.79 -4.89
N PHE A 126 -6.98 -27.03 -4.75
CA PHE A 126 -7.02 -28.05 -5.81
C PHE A 126 -8.43 -28.54 -6.16
N ASP A 127 -9.38 -28.39 -5.24
CA ASP A 127 -10.76 -28.88 -5.31
C ASP A 127 -11.77 -27.80 -5.74
N VAL A 128 -11.29 -26.62 -6.12
CA VAL A 128 -12.13 -25.50 -6.50
C VAL A 128 -12.14 -25.32 -8.01
N VAL A 129 -13.30 -25.54 -8.61
CA VAL A 129 -13.61 -25.09 -9.97
C VAL A 129 -13.83 -23.58 -9.95
N ARG A 130 -12.93 -22.85 -10.60
CA ARG A 130 -13.06 -21.42 -10.88
C ARG A 130 -13.68 -21.26 -12.27
N ASP A 131 -14.38 -20.16 -12.50
CA ASP A 131 -14.91 -19.83 -13.82
C ASP A 131 -13.88 -19.03 -14.62
N LEU A 132 -13.14 -18.16 -13.92
CA LEU A 132 -12.25 -17.16 -14.50
C LEU A 132 -10.99 -16.99 -13.66
N ASP A 133 -9.91 -16.54 -14.30
CA ASP A 133 -8.69 -16.09 -13.64
C ASP A 133 -8.40 -14.64 -14.06
N VAL A 134 -8.01 -13.82 -13.08
CA VAL A 134 -7.62 -12.42 -13.26
C VAL A 134 -6.15 -12.27 -12.90
N ALA A 135 -5.36 -11.71 -13.81
CA ALA A 135 -3.97 -11.36 -13.59
C ALA A 135 -3.78 -9.85 -13.76
N VAL A 136 -3.07 -9.24 -12.81
CA VAL A 136 -2.79 -7.80 -12.79
C VAL A 136 -1.30 -7.60 -12.56
N THR A 137 -0.67 -6.82 -13.44
CA THR A 137 0.70 -6.31 -13.26
C THR A 137 0.65 -4.79 -13.21
N VAL A 138 0.85 -4.21 -12.03
CA VAL A 138 0.85 -2.77 -11.81
C VAL A 138 2.15 -2.18 -12.36
N LEU A 139 2.03 -1.27 -13.33
CA LEU A 139 3.13 -0.61 -14.02
C LEU A 139 3.40 0.78 -13.43
N SER A 140 2.36 1.45 -12.94
CA SER A 140 2.41 2.74 -12.25
C SER A 140 1.34 2.77 -11.17
N ALA A 141 1.68 3.30 -9.99
CA ALA A 141 0.77 3.52 -8.86
C ALA A 141 1.36 4.59 -7.93
N GLU A 142 1.43 5.82 -8.44
CA GLU A 142 2.21 6.92 -7.85
C GLU A 142 1.57 8.28 -8.12
N GLY A 143 2.04 9.32 -7.45
CA GLY A 143 1.77 10.69 -7.87
C GLY A 143 2.66 11.03 -9.07
N GLU A 144 2.17 11.80 -10.03
CA GLU A 144 2.92 12.24 -11.20
C GLU A 144 2.83 13.76 -11.31
N VAL A 145 3.99 14.41 -11.48
CA VAL A 145 4.08 15.82 -11.87
C VAL A 145 4.23 15.87 -13.38
N THR A 146 3.19 16.31 -14.08
CA THR A 146 3.15 16.39 -15.54
C THR A 146 4.03 17.53 -16.06
N ALA A 147 4.31 17.54 -17.36
CA ALA A 147 5.19 18.53 -17.99
C ALA A 147 4.69 19.99 -17.86
N ASP A 148 3.38 20.18 -17.76
CA ASP A 148 2.71 21.46 -17.50
C ASP A 148 2.63 21.81 -16.00
N GLY A 149 3.22 20.98 -15.13
CA GLY A 149 3.28 21.21 -13.68
C GLY A 149 2.03 20.78 -12.90
N ALA A 150 1.05 20.18 -13.57
CA ALA A 150 -0.10 19.60 -12.88
C ALA A 150 0.33 18.36 -12.08
N THR A 151 -0.40 18.07 -11.01
CA THR A 151 -0.15 16.87 -10.20
C THR A 151 -1.35 15.94 -10.30
N VAL A 152 -1.10 14.73 -10.82
CA VAL A 152 -2.13 13.72 -11.06
C VAL A 152 -1.75 12.41 -10.39
N VAL A 153 -2.75 11.61 -10.06
CA VAL A 153 -2.53 10.23 -9.63
C VAL A 153 -2.41 9.35 -10.87
N SER A 154 -1.31 8.62 -10.96
CA SER A 154 -1.01 7.69 -12.05
C SER A 154 -1.26 6.26 -11.55
N PHE A 155 -2.24 5.58 -12.12
CA PHE A 155 -2.47 4.16 -11.90
C PHE A 155 -2.62 3.45 -13.24
N VAL A 156 -1.62 2.64 -13.59
CA VAL A 156 -1.53 1.92 -14.86
C VAL A 156 -1.19 0.48 -14.58
N CYS A 157 -1.87 -0.46 -15.24
CA CYS A 157 -1.56 -1.87 -15.13
C CYS A 157 -1.80 -2.63 -16.42
N ALA A 158 -1.08 -3.74 -16.61
CA ALA A 158 -1.46 -4.76 -17.56
C ALA A 158 -2.52 -5.65 -16.89
N LEU A 159 -3.69 -5.74 -17.53
CA LEU A 159 -4.82 -6.54 -17.08
C LEU A 159 -5.03 -7.71 -18.05
N GLU A 160 -5.22 -8.90 -17.49
CA GLU A 160 -5.64 -10.08 -18.23
C GLU A 160 -6.76 -10.81 -17.48
N VAL A 161 -7.83 -11.13 -18.20
CA VAL A 161 -8.94 -11.96 -17.72
C VAL A 161 -9.03 -13.17 -18.65
N THR A 162 -8.89 -14.36 -18.10
CA THR A 162 -8.99 -15.61 -18.85
C THR A 162 -10.08 -16.50 -18.27
N ARG A 163 -10.67 -17.38 -19.07
CA ARG A 163 -11.39 -18.53 -18.51
C ARG A 163 -10.44 -19.36 -17.67
N ALA A 164 -10.90 -19.84 -16.52
CA ALA A 164 -10.09 -20.74 -15.72
C ALA A 164 -9.91 -22.06 -16.50
N HIS A 165 -8.69 -22.58 -16.48
CA HIS A 165 -8.35 -23.86 -17.09
C HIS A 165 -7.77 -24.78 -16.01
N GLU A 166 -8.24 -26.02 -15.97
CA GLU A 166 -7.64 -27.05 -15.14
C GLU A 166 -6.34 -27.55 -15.78
N GLY A 167 -5.19 -27.23 -15.18
CA GLY A 167 -3.88 -27.73 -15.60
C GLY A 167 -2.85 -26.66 -15.96
N ALA A 168 -1.72 -27.10 -16.53
CA ALA A 168 -0.64 -26.24 -16.98
C ALA A 168 -0.96 -25.66 -18.37
N GLY A 169 -1.77 -24.61 -18.41
CA GLY A 169 -2.12 -23.90 -19.64
C GLY A 169 -2.84 -22.59 -19.34
N ALA A 170 -2.78 -21.62 -20.26
CA ALA A 170 -3.62 -20.44 -20.19
C ALA A 170 -4.99 -20.78 -20.78
N GLY A 171 -6.07 -20.51 -20.04
CA GLY A 171 -7.41 -20.61 -20.60
C GLY A 171 -7.67 -19.53 -21.65
N GLU A 172 -8.85 -19.57 -22.28
CA GLU A 172 -9.26 -18.58 -23.28
C GLU A 172 -9.17 -17.15 -22.72
N VAL A 173 -8.47 -16.27 -23.43
CA VAL A 173 -8.32 -14.86 -23.05
C VAL A 173 -9.61 -14.12 -23.41
N LEU A 174 -10.35 -13.67 -22.40
CA LEU A 174 -11.53 -12.83 -22.57
C LEU A 174 -11.18 -11.36 -22.68
N LEU A 175 -10.12 -10.94 -21.99
CA LEU A 175 -9.60 -9.58 -22.02
C LEU A 175 -8.10 -9.58 -21.81
N ARG A 176 -7.38 -8.79 -22.62
CA ARG A 176 -5.99 -8.40 -22.36
C ARG A 176 -5.79 -6.96 -22.81
N GLU A 177 -5.44 -6.08 -21.89
CA GLU A 177 -5.21 -4.66 -22.18
C GLU A 177 -4.24 -4.01 -21.21
N THR A 178 -3.72 -2.84 -21.60
CA THR A 178 -3.13 -1.89 -20.65
C THR A 178 -4.25 -0.99 -20.14
N PHE A 179 -4.63 -1.17 -18.89
CA PHE A 179 -5.61 -0.32 -18.24
C PHE A 179 -4.95 0.92 -17.66
N VAL A 180 -5.51 2.09 -17.99
CA VAL A 180 -5.11 3.40 -17.44
C VAL A 180 -6.30 3.95 -16.68
N ALA A 181 -6.14 4.18 -15.38
CA ALA A 181 -7.19 4.80 -14.58
C ALA A 181 -7.44 6.25 -15.02
N PRO A 182 -8.67 6.77 -14.89
CA PRO A 182 -8.96 8.18 -15.13
C PRO A 182 -8.04 9.07 -14.28
N PRO A 183 -7.49 10.17 -14.84
CA PRO A 183 -6.59 11.05 -14.11
C PRO A 183 -7.35 11.71 -12.96
N ILE A 184 -6.74 11.69 -11.78
CA ILE A 184 -7.28 12.34 -10.57
C ILE A 184 -6.27 13.39 -10.14
N ALA A 185 -6.69 14.66 -10.14
CA ALA A 185 -5.88 15.73 -9.58
C ALA A 185 -5.65 15.49 -8.09
N TRP A 186 -4.44 15.77 -7.62
CA TRP A 186 -4.10 15.78 -6.20
C TRP A 186 -3.24 17.00 -5.88
N THR A 187 -2.67 17.08 -4.68
CA THR A 187 -1.80 18.17 -4.26
C THR A 187 -0.54 17.59 -3.65
N ASP A 188 0.63 17.95 -4.18
CA ASP A 188 1.91 17.44 -3.67
C ASP A 188 2.05 17.75 -2.17
N GLY A 189 2.41 16.75 -1.39
CA GLY A 189 2.42 16.80 0.08
C GLY A 189 1.15 16.28 0.75
N ASP A 190 0.00 16.27 0.07
CA ASP A 190 -1.22 15.60 0.54
C ASP A 190 -1.23 14.13 0.13
N HIS A 191 -0.44 13.33 0.85
CA HIS A 191 -0.32 11.90 0.62
C HIS A 191 -1.61 11.13 0.97
N ALA A 192 -2.52 11.73 1.76
CA ALA A 192 -3.83 11.13 2.00
C ALA A 192 -4.71 11.22 0.74
N ALA A 193 -4.70 12.37 0.05
CA ALA A 193 -5.36 12.52 -1.25
C ALA A 193 -4.74 11.58 -2.30
N LEU A 194 -3.42 11.40 -2.32
CA LEU A 194 -2.75 10.43 -3.20
C LEU A 194 -3.22 9.00 -2.95
N ALA A 195 -3.23 8.54 -1.69
CA ALA A 195 -3.70 7.20 -1.34
C ALA A 195 -5.19 6.99 -1.70
N SER A 196 -6.01 8.01 -1.49
CA SER A 196 -7.42 8.01 -1.90
C SER A 196 -7.59 7.94 -3.42
N GLY A 197 -6.80 8.69 -4.19
CA GLY A 197 -6.80 8.64 -5.65
C GLY A 197 -6.36 7.29 -6.19
N LEU A 198 -5.32 6.68 -5.60
CA LEU A 198 -4.88 5.32 -5.97
C LEU A 198 -5.95 4.28 -5.64
N SER A 199 -6.65 4.42 -4.50
CA SER A 199 -7.81 3.59 -4.19
C SER A 199 -8.89 3.73 -5.27
N LYS A 200 -9.20 4.95 -5.73
CA LYS A 200 -10.13 5.16 -6.85
C LYS A 200 -9.64 4.51 -8.15
N GLY A 201 -8.34 4.52 -8.42
CA GLY A 201 -7.74 3.82 -9.57
C GLY A 201 -7.97 2.30 -9.53
N VAL A 202 -7.76 1.67 -8.37
CA VAL A 202 -8.07 0.23 -8.18
C VAL A 202 -9.57 -0.05 -8.26
N ALA A 203 -10.42 0.88 -7.80
CA ALA A 203 -11.86 0.74 -7.96
C ALA A 203 -12.25 0.74 -9.45
N ALA A 204 -11.70 1.66 -10.25
CA ALA A 204 -11.94 1.69 -11.69
C ALA A 204 -11.41 0.43 -12.40
N LEU A 205 -10.27 -0.12 -11.96
CA LEU A 205 -9.79 -1.42 -12.44
C LEU A 205 -10.79 -2.54 -12.14
N ALA A 206 -11.35 -2.58 -10.92
CA ALA A 206 -12.33 -3.60 -10.56
C ALA A 206 -13.61 -3.49 -11.42
N GLU A 207 -14.12 -2.29 -11.66
CA GLU A 207 -15.24 -2.07 -12.58
C GLU A 207 -14.93 -2.55 -14.00
N ARG A 208 -13.69 -2.33 -14.46
CA ARG A 208 -13.25 -2.82 -15.78
C ARG A 208 -13.24 -4.34 -15.88
N VAL A 209 -12.81 -5.03 -14.81
CA VAL A 209 -12.85 -6.49 -14.70
C VAL A 209 -14.30 -6.97 -14.68
N ILE A 210 -15.16 -6.34 -13.88
CA ILE A 210 -16.59 -6.68 -13.78
C ILE A 210 -17.27 -6.55 -15.15
N ALA A 211 -16.98 -5.49 -15.90
CA ALA A 211 -17.50 -5.30 -17.25
C ALA A 211 -17.03 -6.37 -18.26
N ALA A 212 -15.91 -7.06 -17.99
CA ALA A 212 -15.39 -8.14 -18.82
C ALA A 212 -15.96 -9.52 -18.44
N LEU A 213 -16.69 -9.64 -17.32
CA LEU A 213 -17.28 -10.92 -16.90
C LEU A 213 -18.42 -11.33 -17.85
N PRO A 214 -18.54 -12.62 -18.19
CA PRO A 214 -19.60 -13.11 -19.07
C PRO A 214 -20.98 -12.81 -18.51
N ALA A 215 -21.94 -12.52 -19.39
CA ALA A 215 -23.35 -12.36 -19.01
C ALA A 215 -23.90 -13.67 -18.41
N GLU A 216 -24.93 -13.53 -17.57
CA GLU A 216 -25.69 -14.66 -17.01
C GLU A 216 -26.46 -15.43 -18.09
#